data_AF-A0AAD9B7F6-F1
#
_entry.id   AF-A0AAD9B7F6-F1
#
_cell.length_a   1.000
_cell.length_b   1.000
_cell.length_c   1.000
_cell.angle_alpha   90.00
_cell.angle_beta   90.00
_cell.angle_gamma   90.00
#
_symmetry.space_group_name_H-M   'P 1'
#
loop_
_entity.id
_entity.type
_entity.pdbx_description
1 polymer ?
#
loop_
_entity_poly.entity_id
_entity_poly.type
_entity_poly.pdbx_seq_one_letter_code
_entity_poly.pdbx_strand_id
1 'polypeptide(L)'
;MNCRVPASKRYQPTEYEHAANCATHGLWIIPSLVGGSMLYFLSLDQWHRVAAWLYGSGLTGLFLTSTLFHTAAWKISHLRYVCVCGVCVCVCVCVCVCVCRREMLLGIWQLCMTVEQRFHMCDRMAIYFFIAASYSPWLMLRELGPWVCHMRWLIWVMACVGSMYVFLFHERYKLIELLGYVSMGGGSCVGHPIHG
;
A
#
# COMPACT_ATOMS: atom_id res chain seq x y z
N MET A 1 27.80 -9.17 2.11
CA MET A 1 26.97 -9.60 0.96
C MET A 1 26.21 -10.85 1.35
N ASN A 2 24.89 -10.90 1.12
CA ASN A 2 24.10 -12.11 1.35
C ASN A 2 24.58 -13.25 0.43
N CYS A 3 24.61 -14.47 0.95
CA CYS A 3 24.81 -15.66 0.12
C CYS A 3 23.63 -15.81 -0.85
N ARG A 4 23.91 -16.20 -2.11
CA ARG A 4 22.85 -16.50 -3.08
C ARG A 4 21.95 -17.60 -2.53
N VAL A 5 20.64 -17.37 -2.59
CA VAL A 5 19.63 -18.35 -2.15
C VAL A 5 19.72 -19.59 -3.03
N PRO A 6 19.75 -20.81 -2.46
CA PRO A 6 19.66 -22.05 -3.23
C PRO A 6 18.33 -22.10 -4.01
N ALA A 7 18.35 -22.66 -5.22
CA ALA A 7 17.17 -22.72 -6.11
C ALA A 7 15.93 -23.41 -5.50
N SER A 8 16.11 -24.23 -4.45
CA SER A 8 15.02 -24.95 -3.77
C SER A 8 14.38 -24.20 -2.60
N LYS A 9 14.87 -23.00 -2.23
CA LYS A 9 14.34 -22.23 -1.10
C LYS A 9 13.80 -20.87 -1.54
N ARG A 10 12.66 -20.47 -0.96
CA ARG A 10 12.11 -19.13 -1.12
C ARG A 10 13.03 -18.13 -0.43
N TYR A 11 13.32 -17.03 -1.12
CA TYR A 11 14.09 -15.92 -0.54
C TYR A 11 13.42 -15.42 0.73
N GLN A 12 14.18 -15.36 1.81
CA GLN A 12 13.77 -14.72 3.06
C GLN A 12 14.57 -13.42 3.20
N PRO A 13 13.90 -12.26 3.17
CA PRO A 13 14.56 -10.98 3.35
C PRO A 13 15.21 -10.90 4.73
N THR A 14 16.40 -10.32 4.80
CA THR A 14 17.05 -10.01 6.07
C THR A 14 16.45 -8.74 6.69
N GLU A 15 16.58 -8.59 8.01
CA GLU A 15 16.12 -7.39 8.75
C GLU A 15 16.67 -6.09 8.15
N TYR A 16 17.92 -6.10 7.68
CA TYR A 16 18.55 -4.94 7.03
C TYR A 16 17.94 -4.62 5.66
N GLU A 17 17.58 -5.63 4.86
CA GLU A 17 16.89 -5.42 3.57
C GLU A 17 15.47 -4.90 3.78
N HIS A 18 14.78 -5.37 4.82
CA HIS A 18 13.46 -4.82 5.22
C HIS A 18 13.56 -3.38 5.72
N ALA A 19 14.55 -3.05 6.56
CA ALA A 19 14.78 -1.70 7.04
C ALA A 19 15.18 -0.75 5.89
N ALA A 20 16.01 -1.21 4.95
CA ALA A 20 16.41 -0.44 3.78
C ALA A 20 15.20 -0.14 2.87
N ASN A 21 14.35 -1.13 2.60
CA ASN A 21 13.11 -0.92 1.85
C ASN A 21 12.16 0.03 2.59
N CYS A 22 12.04 -0.06 3.91
CA CYS A 22 11.24 0.89 4.68
C CYS A 22 11.80 2.32 4.59
N ALA A 23 13.13 2.47 4.64
CA ALA A 23 13.80 3.77 4.60
C ALA A 23 13.66 4.43 3.22
N THR A 24 13.78 3.66 2.13
CA THR A 24 13.60 4.19 0.77
C THR A 24 12.17 4.69 0.58
N HIS A 25 11.15 3.94 1.01
CA HIS A 25 9.76 4.38 0.93
C HIS A 25 9.47 5.59 1.82
N GLY A 26 10.00 5.61 3.04
CA GLY A 26 9.84 6.73 3.98
C GLY A 26 10.46 8.04 3.46
N LEU A 27 11.57 7.95 2.75
CA LEU A 27 12.23 9.10 2.12
C LEU A 27 11.32 9.81 1.10
N TRP A 28 10.50 9.05 0.35
CA TRP A 28 9.63 9.59 -0.69
C TRP A 28 8.35 10.26 -0.16
N ILE A 29 8.01 10.10 1.12
CA ILE A 29 6.86 10.77 1.74
C ILE A 29 7.03 12.30 1.69
N ILE A 30 8.24 12.81 1.96
CA ILE A 30 8.51 14.25 1.99
C ILE A 30 8.35 14.88 0.60
N PRO A 31 9.02 14.39 -0.47
CA PRO A 31 8.78 14.86 -1.83
C PRO A 31 7.32 14.75 -2.27
N SER A 32 6.61 13.68 -1.89
CA SER A 32 5.20 13.49 -2.22
C SER A 32 4.31 14.59 -1.62
N LEU A 33 4.50 14.91 -0.33
CA LEU A 33 3.77 15.97 0.35
C LEU A 33 4.08 17.35 -0.24
N VAL A 34 5.35 17.64 -0.50
CA VAL A 34 5.77 18.92 -1.09
C VAL A 34 5.23 19.07 -2.50
N GLY A 35 5.35 18.04 -3.34
CA GLY A 35 4.83 18.05 -4.71
C GLY A 35 3.32 18.20 -4.77
N GLY A 36 2.58 17.47 -3.93
CA GLY A 36 1.12 17.60 -3.83
C GLY A 36 0.68 18.99 -3.36
N SER A 37 1.38 19.54 -2.36
CA SER A 37 1.11 20.91 -1.85
C SER A 37 1.40 21.96 -2.92
N MET A 38 2.52 21.83 -3.63
CA MET A 38 2.90 22.74 -4.72
C MET A 38 1.86 22.72 -5.84
N LEU A 39 1.43 21.55 -6.29
CA LEU A 39 0.37 21.41 -7.30
C LEU A 39 -0.94 22.06 -6.85
N TYR A 40 -1.31 21.92 -5.57
CA TYR A 40 -2.51 22.54 -5.01
C TYR A 40 -2.41 24.07 -5.02
N PHE A 41 -1.28 24.65 -4.62
CA PHE A 41 -1.11 26.12 -4.63
C PHE A 41 -1.00 26.71 -6.04
N LEU A 42 -0.45 25.97 -7.00
CA LEU A 42 -0.39 26.40 -8.40
C LEU A 42 -1.73 26.27 -9.14
N SER A 43 -2.66 25.45 -8.63
CA SER A 43 -3.93 25.20 -9.30
C SER A 43 -4.92 26.36 -9.13
N LEU A 44 -5.32 26.94 -10.25
CA LEU A 44 -6.23 28.10 -10.31
C LEU A 44 -7.70 27.63 -10.26
N ASP A 45 -8.06 26.67 -11.10
CA ASP A 45 -9.44 26.15 -11.17
C ASP A 45 -9.76 25.15 -10.06
N GLN A 46 -11.05 25.04 -9.75
CA GLN A 46 -11.55 24.05 -8.79
C GLN A 46 -11.25 22.61 -9.25
N TRP A 47 -11.39 22.32 -10.55
CA TRP A 47 -11.10 20.99 -11.10
C TRP A 47 -9.61 20.65 -11.05
N HIS A 48 -8.74 21.63 -11.31
CA HIS A 48 -7.29 21.48 -11.15
C HIS A 48 -6.91 21.24 -9.69
N ARG A 49 -7.53 21.95 -8.75
CA ARG A 49 -7.35 21.73 -7.29
C ARG A 49 -7.77 20.33 -6.87
N VAL A 50 -8.93 19.85 -7.33
CA VAL A 50 -9.43 18.51 -7.03
C VAL A 50 -8.48 17.44 -7.58
N ALA A 51 -8.00 17.59 -8.82
CA ALA A 51 -7.06 16.66 -9.42
C ALA A 51 -5.70 16.64 -8.68
N ALA A 52 -5.17 17.81 -8.34
CA ALA A 52 -3.94 17.95 -7.56
C ALA A 52 -4.06 17.30 -6.17
N TRP A 53 -5.20 17.50 -5.49
CA TRP A 53 -5.47 16.92 -4.19
C TRP A 53 -5.62 15.40 -4.25
N LEU A 54 -6.36 14.87 -5.23
CA LEU A 54 -6.52 13.42 -5.43
C LEU A 54 -5.18 12.74 -5.72
N TYR A 55 -4.37 13.33 -6.60
CA TYR A 55 -3.05 12.79 -6.93
C TYR A 55 -2.09 12.87 -5.73
N GLY A 56 -2.00 14.02 -5.07
CA GLY A 56 -1.09 14.23 -3.93
C GLY A 56 -1.45 13.39 -2.70
N SER A 57 -2.75 13.28 -2.38
CA SER A 57 -3.21 12.43 -1.28
C SER A 57 -3.03 10.94 -1.59
N GLY A 58 -3.28 10.51 -2.84
CA GLY A 58 -3.05 9.13 -3.27
C GLY A 58 -1.58 8.72 -3.22
N LEU A 59 -0.68 9.57 -3.75
CA LEU A 59 0.76 9.31 -3.74
C LEU A 59 1.31 9.25 -2.32
N THR A 60 0.90 10.20 -1.47
CA THR A 60 1.32 10.24 -0.07
C THR A 60 0.77 9.04 0.70
N GLY A 61 -0.49 8.67 0.43
CA GLY A 61 -1.15 7.51 1.04
C GLY A 61 -0.40 6.22 0.77
N LEU A 62 0.03 5.97 -0.48
CA LEU A 62 0.81 4.77 -0.85
C LEU A 62 2.13 4.65 -0.09
N PHE A 63 2.92 5.73 -0.05
CA PHE A 63 4.18 5.70 0.67
C PHE A 63 3.95 5.57 2.17
N LEU A 64 2.92 6.24 2.70
CA LEU A 64 2.57 6.17 4.11
C LEU A 64 2.11 4.76 4.52
N THR A 65 1.23 4.10 3.77
CA THR A 65 0.79 2.73 4.10
C THR A 65 1.94 1.74 4.09
N SER A 66 2.83 1.85 3.10
CA SER A 66 4.03 1.03 2.99
C SER A 66 5.00 1.24 4.17
N THR A 67 5.26 2.49 4.57
CA THR A 67 6.14 2.79 5.71
C THR A 67 5.50 2.43 7.05
N LEU A 68 4.20 2.69 7.24
CA LEU A 68 3.48 2.36 8.48
C LEU A 68 3.47 0.84 8.73
N PHE A 69 3.33 0.04 7.66
CA PHE A 69 3.39 -1.41 7.76
C PHE A 69 4.74 -1.91 8.30
N HIS A 70 5.84 -1.48 7.69
CA HIS A 70 7.18 -1.90 8.10
C HIS A 70 7.56 -1.37 9.48
N THR A 71 7.22 -0.12 9.81
CA THR A 71 7.48 0.45 11.13
C THR A 71 6.65 -0.20 12.24
N ALA A 72 5.37 -0.52 11.98
CA ALA A 72 4.53 -1.25 12.93
C ALA A 72 5.04 -2.68 13.17
N ALA A 73 5.40 -3.40 12.10
CA ALA A 73 5.98 -4.74 12.20
C ALA A 73 7.29 -4.74 13.02
N TRP A 74 8.17 -3.76 12.78
CA TRP A 74 9.42 -3.60 13.53
C TRP A 74 9.19 -3.23 14.99
N LYS A 75 8.23 -2.34 15.27
CA LYS A 75 7.90 -1.95 16.66
C LYS A 75 7.32 -3.13 17.46
N ILE A 76 6.45 -3.93 16.83
CA ILE A 76 5.86 -5.13 17.45
C ILE A 76 6.92 -6.21 17.70
N SER A 77 7.87 -6.42 16.77
CA SER A 77 8.96 -7.40 16.96
C SER A 77 9.92 -6.97 18.07
N HIS A 78 10.22 -5.67 18.18
CA HIS A 78 11.08 -5.14 19.24
C HIS A 78 10.42 -5.22 20.62
N LEU A 79 9.12 -4.88 20.73
CA LEU A 79 8.33 -5.05 21.95
C LEU A 79 8.26 -6.53 22.37
N ARG A 80 8.18 -7.47 21.41
CA ARG A 80 8.21 -8.91 21.66
C ARG A 80 9.55 -9.36 22.26
N TYR A 81 10.67 -8.82 21.77
CA TYR A 81 12.01 -9.14 22.29
C TYR A 81 12.20 -8.63 23.74
N VAL A 82 11.79 -7.40 24.03
CA VAL A 82 11.88 -6.79 25.37
C VAL A 82 11.02 -7.53 26.40
N CYS A 83 9.80 -7.95 26.03
CA CYS A 83 8.94 -8.73 26.93
C CYS A 83 9.52 -10.12 27.26
N VAL A 84 10.22 -10.77 26.32
CA VAL A 84 10.86 -12.08 26.55
C VAL A 84 12.05 -11.96 27.50
N CYS A 85 12.85 -10.89 27.42
CA CYS A 85 13.97 -10.67 28.33
C CYS A 85 13.58 -10.12 29.72
N GLY A 86 12.33 -9.64 29.90
CA GLY A 86 11.96 -8.81 31.04
C GLY A 86 11.53 -9.47 32.35
N VAL A 87 11.29 -10.80 32.46
CA VAL A 87 10.81 -11.37 33.76
C VAL A 87 11.22 -12.83 33.96
N CYS A 88 12.10 -13.07 34.95
CA CYS A 88 12.37 -14.37 35.55
C CYS A 88 12.12 -14.28 37.07
N VAL A 89 10.89 -14.52 37.56
CA VAL A 89 10.59 -14.55 39.01
C VAL A 89 9.65 -15.72 39.38
N CYS A 90 10.28 -16.71 40.04
CA CYS A 90 9.85 -17.79 40.98
C CYS A 90 8.56 -18.66 40.83
N VAL A 91 8.81 -19.89 40.37
CA VAL A 91 8.34 -21.27 40.69
C VAL A 91 6.87 -21.63 40.98
N CYS A 92 5.97 -20.79 41.50
CA CYS A 92 4.55 -21.19 41.72
C CYS A 92 3.53 -20.26 41.04
N VAL A 93 3.85 -18.96 40.97
CA VAL A 93 3.11 -17.96 40.17
C VAL A 93 3.48 -18.07 38.68
N CYS A 94 4.60 -18.74 38.37
CA CYS A 94 5.10 -18.92 37.02
C CYS A 94 4.13 -19.65 36.09
N VAL A 95 3.30 -20.59 36.56
CA VAL A 95 2.37 -21.30 35.66
C VAL A 95 1.23 -20.38 35.22
N CYS A 96 0.60 -19.65 36.17
CA CYS A 96 -0.45 -18.67 35.84
C CYS A 96 0.10 -17.48 35.04
N VAL A 97 1.32 -17.01 35.33
CA VAL A 97 1.99 -15.96 34.54
C VAL A 97 2.46 -16.46 33.19
N CYS A 98 2.92 -17.71 33.04
CA CYS A 98 3.27 -18.29 31.75
C CYS A 98 2.02 -18.53 30.88
N VAL A 99 0.90 -18.95 31.46
CA VAL A 99 -0.38 -19.08 30.75
C VAL A 99 -0.91 -17.71 30.33
N CYS A 100 -0.93 -16.71 31.23
CA CYS A 100 -1.33 -15.34 30.89
C CYS A 100 -0.39 -14.70 29.85
N ARG A 101 0.93 -14.94 29.94
CA ARG A 101 1.93 -14.51 28.95
C ARG A 101 1.75 -15.23 27.61
N ARG A 102 1.38 -16.51 27.60
CA ARG A 102 1.12 -17.29 26.36
C ARG A 102 -0.19 -16.86 25.70
N GLU A 103 -1.25 -16.64 26.46
CA GLU A 103 -2.54 -16.11 26.00
C GLU A 103 -2.40 -14.67 25.48
N MET A 104 -1.65 -13.80 26.19
CA MET A 104 -1.37 -12.43 25.76
C MET A 104 -0.45 -12.41 24.52
N LEU A 105 0.57 -13.28 24.46
CA LEU A 105 1.41 -13.43 23.27
C LEU A 105 0.63 -14.00 22.08
N LEU A 106 -0.31 -14.93 22.31
CA LEU A 106 -1.22 -15.47 21.29
C LEU A 106 -2.21 -14.41 20.82
N GLY A 107 -2.76 -13.59 21.73
CA GLY A 107 -3.62 -12.45 21.41
C GLY A 107 -2.90 -11.36 20.62
N ILE A 108 -1.66 -11.02 21.00
CA ILE A 108 -0.79 -10.09 20.26
C ILE A 108 -0.39 -10.68 18.92
N TRP A 109 -0.10 -11.98 18.84
CA TRP A 109 0.18 -12.66 17.58
C TRP A 109 -1.03 -12.66 16.64
N GLN A 110 -2.21 -12.97 17.16
CA GLN A 110 -3.45 -12.98 16.38
C GLN A 110 -3.81 -11.55 15.92
N LEU A 111 -3.61 -10.55 16.77
CA LEU A 111 -3.78 -9.14 16.43
C LEU A 111 -2.78 -8.71 15.36
N CYS A 112 -1.49 -9.07 15.51
CA CYS A 112 -0.44 -8.76 14.53
C CYS A 112 -0.75 -9.38 13.17
N MET A 113 -1.12 -10.66 13.12
CA MET A 113 -1.50 -11.36 11.89
C MET A 113 -2.74 -10.75 11.23
N THR A 114 -3.74 -10.34 12.02
CA THR A 114 -4.95 -9.69 11.50
C THR A 114 -4.67 -8.28 10.99
N VAL A 115 -3.83 -7.52 11.69
CA VAL A 115 -3.39 -6.18 11.28
C VAL A 115 -2.56 -6.27 10.00
N GLU A 116 -1.63 -7.22 9.91
CA GLU A 116 -0.83 -7.48 8.73
C GLU A 116 -1.72 -7.83 7.52
N GLN A 117 -2.70 -8.72 7.67
CA GLN A 117 -3.67 -9.01 6.62
C GLN A 117 -4.50 -7.79 6.21
N ARG A 118 -4.99 -6.98 7.17
CA ARG A 118 -5.75 -5.76 6.89
C ARG A 118 -4.92 -4.73 6.16
N PHE A 119 -3.66 -4.51 6.56
CA PHE A 119 -2.76 -3.58 5.90
C PHE A 119 -2.38 -4.04 4.50
N HIS A 120 -2.12 -5.34 4.29
CA HIS A 120 -1.91 -5.88 2.95
C HIS A 120 -3.11 -5.67 2.03
N MET A 121 -4.34 -5.75 2.55
CA MET A 121 -5.52 -5.38 1.78
C MET A 121 -5.56 -3.89 1.48
N CYS A 122 -5.35 -3.03 2.47
CA CYS A 122 -5.37 -1.58 2.29
C CYS A 122 -4.33 -1.10 1.27
N ASP A 123 -3.12 -1.65 1.29
CA ASP A 123 -2.05 -1.32 0.35
C ASP A 123 -2.44 -1.67 -1.10
N ARG A 124 -3.00 -2.87 -1.32
CA ARG A 124 -3.52 -3.28 -2.64
C ARG A 124 -4.65 -2.38 -3.13
N MET A 125 -5.60 -2.02 -2.26
CA MET A 125 -6.66 -1.07 -2.63
C MET A 125 -6.09 0.30 -2.99
N ALA A 126 -5.13 0.79 -2.20
CA ALA A 126 -4.51 2.09 -2.42
C ALA A 126 -3.86 2.17 -3.80
N ILE A 127 -3.29 1.08 -4.31
CA ILE A 127 -2.72 1.02 -5.67
C ILE A 127 -3.80 1.24 -6.74
N TYR A 128 -4.96 0.59 -6.65
CA TYR A 128 -6.06 0.81 -7.61
C TYR A 128 -6.56 2.26 -7.63
N PHE A 129 -6.77 2.84 -6.45
CA PHE A 129 -7.17 4.24 -6.32
C PHE A 129 -6.09 5.20 -6.79
N PHE A 130 -4.81 4.91 -6.54
CA PHE A 130 -3.71 5.72 -7.02
C PHE A 130 -3.56 5.70 -8.54
N ILE A 131 -3.74 4.54 -9.18
CA ILE A 131 -3.74 4.45 -10.64
C ILE A 131 -4.84 5.35 -11.20
N ALA A 132 -6.07 5.28 -10.67
CA ALA A 132 -7.16 6.17 -11.08
C ALA A 132 -6.87 7.66 -10.82
N ALA A 133 -6.28 7.99 -9.67
CA ALA A 133 -5.89 9.34 -9.31
C ALA A 133 -4.78 9.90 -10.21
N SER A 134 -3.82 9.08 -10.64
CA SER A 134 -2.73 9.51 -11.53
C SER A 134 -3.19 9.84 -12.95
N TYR A 135 -4.28 9.22 -13.43
CA TYR A 135 -4.93 9.62 -14.68
C TYR A 135 -5.81 10.87 -14.56
N SER A 136 -6.19 11.27 -13.36
CA SER A 136 -7.14 12.38 -13.15
C SER A 136 -6.59 13.73 -13.62
N PRO A 137 -5.35 14.16 -13.32
CA PRO A 137 -4.78 15.38 -13.90
C PRO A 137 -4.80 15.35 -15.42
N TRP A 138 -4.35 14.26 -16.05
CA TRP A 138 -4.28 14.15 -17.51
C TRP A 138 -5.67 14.24 -18.16
N LEU A 139 -6.69 13.63 -17.57
CA LEU A 139 -8.07 13.69 -18.07
C LEU A 139 -8.73 15.05 -17.82
N MET A 140 -8.36 15.77 -16.75
CA MET A 140 -8.96 17.07 -16.41
C MET A 140 -8.29 18.25 -17.11
N LEU A 141 -7.00 18.14 -17.45
CA LEU A 141 -6.22 19.21 -18.09
C LEU A 141 -6.36 19.27 -19.62
N ARG A 142 -6.87 18.21 -20.25
CA ARG A 142 -6.85 18.05 -21.71
C ARG A 142 -8.27 18.09 -22.28
N GLU A 143 -8.56 19.09 -23.10
CA GLU A 143 -9.85 19.23 -23.81
C GLU A 143 -9.97 18.29 -25.02
N LEU A 144 -9.74 16.98 -24.84
CA LEU A 144 -9.91 16.00 -25.93
C LEU A 144 -11.38 15.59 -26.10
N GLY A 145 -12.21 16.53 -26.55
CA GLY A 145 -13.57 16.25 -27.03
C GLY A 145 -14.51 15.54 -26.02
N PRO A 146 -15.67 15.04 -26.47
CA PRO A 146 -16.68 14.46 -25.60
C PRO A 146 -16.29 13.10 -25.00
N TRP A 147 -15.29 12.41 -25.54
CA TRP A 147 -14.89 11.08 -25.08
C TRP A 147 -14.19 11.09 -23.70
N VAL A 148 -13.46 12.16 -23.37
CA VAL A 148 -12.73 12.28 -22.10
C VAL A 148 -13.68 12.29 -20.88
N CYS A 149 -14.87 12.86 -21.02
CA CYS A 149 -15.83 12.92 -19.91
C CYS A 149 -16.32 11.51 -19.52
N HIS A 150 -16.48 10.60 -20.50
CA HIS A 150 -16.82 9.20 -20.28
C HIS A 150 -15.64 8.42 -19.69
N MET A 151 -14.42 8.66 -20.19
CA MET A 151 -13.21 7.99 -19.69
C MET A 151 -12.94 8.33 -18.21
N ARG A 152 -13.23 9.56 -17.76
CA ARG A 152 -13.12 9.95 -16.34
C ARG A 152 -13.93 9.01 -15.45
N TRP A 153 -15.22 8.83 -15.73
CA TRP A 153 -16.07 7.98 -14.91
C TRP A 153 -15.72 6.50 -15.04
N LEU A 154 -15.33 6.06 -16.24
CA LEU A 154 -14.95 4.67 -16.50
C LEU A 154 -13.78 4.22 -15.62
N ILE A 155 -12.73 5.04 -15.49
CA ILE A 155 -11.55 4.68 -14.68
C ILE A 155 -11.90 4.55 -13.20
N TRP A 156 -12.74 5.44 -12.67
CA TRP A 156 -13.17 5.37 -11.27
C TRP A 156 -14.09 4.17 -11.00
N VAL A 157 -15.00 3.85 -11.93
CA VAL A 157 -15.82 2.64 -11.84
C VAL A 157 -14.95 1.39 -11.85
N MET A 158 -13.96 1.32 -12.75
CA MET A 158 -13.01 0.19 -12.80
C MET A 158 -12.19 0.07 -11.52
N ALA A 159 -11.77 1.20 -10.92
CA ALA A 159 -11.07 1.19 -9.63
C ALA A 159 -11.96 0.70 -8.49
N CYS A 160 -13.23 1.10 -8.44
CA CYS A 160 -14.20 0.60 -7.46
C CYS A 160 -14.47 -0.90 -7.63
N VAL A 161 -14.62 -1.37 -8.88
CA VAL A 161 -14.83 -2.79 -9.19
C VAL A 161 -13.59 -3.61 -8.81
N GLY A 162 -12.38 -3.13 -9.14
CA GLY A 162 -11.12 -3.75 -8.73
C GLY A 162 -10.96 -3.82 -7.21
N SER A 163 -11.32 -2.74 -6.51
CA SER A 163 -11.29 -2.70 -5.04
C SER A 163 -12.27 -3.70 -4.42
N MET A 164 -13.50 -3.75 -4.95
CA MET A 164 -14.50 -4.70 -4.49
C MET A 164 -14.08 -6.15 -4.76
N TYR A 165 -13.44 -6.41 -5.91
CA TYR A 165 -12.90 -7.73 -6.24
C TYR A 165 -11.81 -8.18 -5.25
N VAL A 166 -10.84 -7.32 -4.95
CA VAL A 166 -9.77 -7.63 -3.98
C VAL A 166 -10.33 -7.86 -2.58
N PHE A 167 -11.44 -7.20 -2.23
CA PHE A 167 -12.08 -7.35 -0.92
C PHE A 167 -12.83 -8.69 -0.81
N LEU A 168 -13.46 -9.15 -1.89
CA LEU A 168 -14.28 -10.36 -1.91
C LEU A 168 -13.49 -11.64 -2.22
N PHE A 169 -12.52 -11.60 -3.14
CA PHE A 169 -11.81 -12.78 -3.68
C PHE A 169 -10.35 -12.87 -3.22
N HIS A 170 -10.10 -12.47 -1.98
CA HIS A 170 -8.80 -12.45 -1.30
C HIS A 170 -7.81 -13.52 -1.78
N GLU A 171 -6.71 -13.10 -2.41
CA GLU A 171 -5.55 -13.89 -2.89
C GLU A 171 -5.82 -15.11 -3.80
N ARG A 172 -7.07 -15.46 -4.13
CA ARG A 172 -7.39 -16.70 -4.88
C ARG A 172 -6.81 -16.70 -6.31
N TYR A 173 -6.84 -15.55 -7.00
CA TYR A 173 -6.40 -15.44 -8.39
C TYR A 173 -5.47 -14.24 -8.63
N LYS A 174 -4.17 -14.43 -8.34
CA LYS A 174 -3.13 -13.41 -8.57
C LYS A 174 -3.02 -12.98 -10.04
N LEU A 175 -3.37 -13.86 -10.99
CA LEU A 175 -3.39 -13.55 -12.42
C LEU A 175 -4.45 -12.51 -12.78
N ILE A 176 -5.66 -12.60 -12.20
CA ILE A 176 -6.75 -11.65 -12.46
C ILE A 176 -6.40 -10.28 -11.89
N GLU A 177 -5.78 -10.24 -10.71
CA GLU A 177 -5.27 -8.99 -10.10
C GLU A 177 -4.25 -8.31 -11.03
N LEU A 178 -3.28 -9.07 -11.55
CA LEU A 178 -2.28 -8.58 -12.50
C LEU A 178 -2.91 -8.07 -13.80
N LEU A 179 -3.85 -8.82 -14.38
CA LEU A 179 -4.57 -8.42 -15.59
C LEU A 179 -5.39 -7.14 -15.36
N GLY A 180 -6.00 -7.00 -14.17
CA GLY A 180 -6.70 -5.78 -13.76
C GLY A 180 -5.77 -4.57 -13.76
N TYR A 181 -4.60 -4.65 -13.12
CA TYR A 181 -3.62 -3.56 -13.12
C TYR A 181 -3.11 -3.21 -14.52
N VAL A 182 -2.77 -4.22 -15.33
CA VAL A 182 -2.29 -4.01 -16.70
C VAL A 182 -3.38 -3.40 -17.59
N SER A 183 -4.64 -3.82 -17.44
CA SER A 183 -5.76 -3.27 -18.20
C SER A 183 -6.02 -1.80 -17.87
N MET A 184 -5.98 -1.41 -16.59
CA MET A 184 -6.10 -0.01 -16.17
C MET A 184 -4.92 0.84 -16.64
N GLY A 185 -3.70 0.29 -16.58
CA GLY A 185 -2.48 0.95 -17.05
C GLY A 185 -2.44 1.14 -18.57
N GLY A 186 -2.84 0.10 -19.31
CA GLY A 186 -2.75 -0.01 -20.76
C GLY A 186 -3.92 0.61 -21.53
N GLY A 187 -5.08 0.77 -20.89
CA GLY A 187 -6.26 1.39 -21.52
C GLY A 187 -6.01 2.82 -22.01
N SER A 188 -5.11 3.55 -21.35
CA SER A 188 -4.69 4.91 -21.75
C SER A 188 -3.84 4.93 -23.03
N CYS A 189 -3.28 3.80 -23.46
CA CYS A 189 -2.43 3.69 -24.65
C CYS A 189 -3.24 3.51 -25.95
N VAL A 190 -4.50 3.06 -25.85
CA VAL A 190 -5.29 2.59 -27.01
C VAL A 190 -6.01 3.73 -27.74
N GLY A 191 -6.02 4.94 -27.17
CA GLY A 191 -6.78 6.09 -27.70
C GLY A 191 -6.10 6.92 -28.80
N HIS A 192 -4.95 6.52 -29.34
CA HIS A 192 -4.31 7.26 -30.43
C HIS A 192 -4.54 6.55 -31.78
N PRO A 193 -5.61 6.88 -32.53
CA PRO A 193 -5.59 6.61 -33.95
C PRO A 193 -4.51 7.49 -34.56
N ILE A 194 -3.42 6.86 -34.96
CA ILE A 194 -2.50 7.35 -35.99
C ILE A 194 -3.30 7.57 -37.28
N HIS A 195 -3.97 8.71 -37.39
CA HIS A 195 -4.25 9.36 -38.66
C HIS A 195 -3.28 10.57 -38.68
N GLY A 196 -2.30 10.67 -39.58
CA GLY A 196 -2.40 10.45 -41.03
C GLY A 196 -2.74 11.79 -41.63
#